data_AF-A0A930N411-F1
#
_entry.id   AF-A0A930N411-F1
#
_cell.length_a   1.000
_cell.length_b   1.000
_cell.length_c   1.000
_cell.angle_alpha   90.00
_cell.angle_beta   90.00
_cell.angle_gamma   90.00
#
_symmetry.space_group_name_H-M   'P 1'
#
loop_
_entity.id
_entity.type
_entity.pdbx_description
1 polymer ?
#
loop_
_entity_poly.entity_id
_entity_poly.type
_entity_poly.pdbx_seq_one_letter_code
_entity_poly.pdbx_strand_id
1 'polypeptide(L)'
;MKESNINVLEFQGERGLPTGEKTIIRKEYFGKEYAFMQANIEQIPDVSYINTNNVDGLIAISEGINKKIENIEKISILEHIRALDLNSYTYEDLSHLSCLRKLEYLKIHGSADKEIPFSSLPLLWCIYLNYNKKNCKSIFQCKNLEYIFIDNYSGTTSNEFVSFGKARRIGLMKSKLSEFNALQNMPHLEHIGIGYNSKMESISWLKDNKSLTSVAFQNCKKIKDWEILGSLTNMERLTIDSCGELPSIAFLQHLTNLKEIRMIGSTSVRDCKVRDIMSIPHLKSFFIPVKKEYDITLQDITLFNNKL
;
A
#
# COMPACT_ATOMS: atom_id res chain seq x y z
N MET A 1 -6.70 12.01 10.03
CA MET A 1 -5.98 10.74 10.30
C MET A 1 -4.67 10.81 9.52
N LYS A 2 -3.51 10.61 10.15
CA LYS A 2 -2.20 10.68 9.46
C LYS A 2 -1.81 9.30 8.94
N GLU A 3 -1.60 9.16 7.64
CA GLU A 3 -1.29 7.87 7.01
C GLU A 3 0.15 7.38 7.18
N SER A 4 1.05 8.24 7.67
CA SER A 4 2.48 7.93 7.83
C SER A 4 2.76 6.72 8.75
N ASN A 5 1.83 6.36 9.64
CA ASN A 5 2.00 5.32 10.65
C ASN A 5 1.33 3.97 10.29
N ILE A 6 0.70 3.88 9.12
CA ILE A 6 -0.08 2.70 8.69
C ILE A 6 0.86 1.64 8.10
N ASN A 7 0.56 0.35 8.29
CA ASN A 7 1.29 -0.77 7.68
C ASN A 7 1.29 -0.64 6.14
N VAL A 8 2.41 -0.90 5.46
CA VAL A 8 2.52 -0.84 3.99
C VAL A 8 1.52 -1.75 3.25
N LEU A 9 1.00 -2.78 3.92
CA LEU A 9 -0.04 -3.68 3.43
C LEU A 9 -1.47 -3.35 3.92
N GLU A 10 -1.63 -2.37 4.81
CA GLU A 10 -2.96 -1.89 5.18
C GLU A 10 -3.48 -0.94 4.09
N PHE A 11 -4.15 -1.53 3.11
CA PHE A 11 -5.07 -0.80 2.24
C PHE A 11 -6.23 -0.38 3.14
N GLN A 12 -6.33 0.90 3.48
CA GLN A 12 -7.48 1.38 4.23
C GLN A 12 -8.73 1.16 3.36
N GLY A 13 -9.54 0.16 3.74
CA GLY A 13 -10.97 0.22 3.52
C GLY A 13 -11.50 1.42 4.29
N GLU A 14 -12.36 2.20 3.65
CA GLU A 14 -12.93 3.42 4.22
C GLU A 14 -13.63 3.10 5.53
N ARG A 15 -13.07 3.55 6.66
CA ARG A 15 -13.85 3.65 7.90
C ARG A 15 -14.89 4.75 7.67
N GLY A 16 -16.15 4.29 7.56
CA GLY A 16 -17.41 5.04 7.53
C GLY A 16 -17.28 6.53 7.23
N LEU A 17 -17.36 6.89 5.95
CA LEU A 17 -17.52 8.29 5.58
C LEU A 17 -18.88 8.79 6.12
N PRO A 18 -18.94 9.98 6.72
CA PRO A 18 -20.20 10.59 7.11
C PRO A 18 -21.14 10.67 5.90
N THR A 19 -22.36 10.16 6.07
CA THR A 19 -23.40 10.16 5.05
C THR A 19 -24.08 11.53 5.02
N GLY A 20 -23.72 12.36 4.04
CA GLY A 20 -24.42 13.62 3.76
C GLY A 20 -23.77 14.37 2.59
N GLU A 21 -24.57 14.74 1.58
CA GLU A 21 -24.17 15.33 0.29
C GLU A 21 -23.33 16.62 0.36
N LYS A 22 -23.08 17.18 1.55
CA LYS A 22 -22.33 18.43 1.75
C LYS A 22 -21.21 18.37 2.80
N THR A 23 -20.89 17.18 3.31
CA THR A 23 -19.82 17.07 4.32
C THR A 23 -18.45 17.13 3.65
N ILE A 24 -17.65 18.14 4.03
CA ILE A 24 -16.25 18.27 3.61
C ILE A 24 -15.37 17.58 4.65
N ILE A 25 -14.51 16.68 4.19
CA ILE A 25 -13.63 15.87 5.03
C ILE A 25 -12.19 16.21 4.67
N ARG A 26 -11.45 16.78 5.63
CA ARG A 26 -10.02 17.03 5.48
C ARG A 26 -9.23 15.76 5.79
N LYS A 27 -8.38 15.34 4.86
CA LYS A 27 -7.52 14.17 5.00
C LYS A 27 -6.08 14.53 4.68
N GLU A 28 -5.15 13.97 5.44
CA GLU A 28 -3.71 14.11 5.22
C GLU A 28 -3.13 12.77 4.75
N TYR A 29 -2.61 12.76 3.53
CA TYR A 29 -1.94 11.62 2.91
C TYR A 29 -0.45 11.95 2.83
N PHE A 30 0.36 11.24 3.62
CA PHE A 30 1.83 11.37 3.62
C PHE A 30 2.33 12.82 3.68
N GLY A 31 1.69 13.66 4.50
CA GLY A 31 2.04 15.08 4.67
C GLY A 31 1.37 16.05 3.69
N LYS A 32 0.57 15.58 2.74
CA LYS A 32 -0.26 16.43 1.88
C LYS A 32 -1.72 16.40 2.30
N GLU A 33 -2.33 17.57 2.39
CA GLU A 33 -3.74 17.71 2.75
C GLU A 33 -4.63 17.91 1.53
N TYR A 34 -5.83 17.34 1.63
CA TYR A 34 -6.93 17.51 0.67
C TYR A 34 -8.25 17.72 1.41
N ALA A 35 -9.11 18.56 0.86
CA ALA A 35 -10.48 18.76 1.29
C ALA A 35 -11.41 17.93 0.39
N PHE A 36 -11.77 16.73 0.84
CA PHE A 36 -12.65 15.81 0.11
C PHE A 36 -14.12 16.15 0.30
N MET A 37 -14.90 16.03 -0.77
CA MET A 37 -16.36 16.02 -0.74
C MET A 37 -16.89 14.77 -1.43
N GLN A 38 -17.94 14.16 -0.88
CA GLN A 38 -18.67 13.13 -1.62
C GLN A 38 -19.50 13.77 -2.73
N ALA A 39 -19.43 13.22 -3.94
CA ALA A 39 -20.18 13.71 -5.08
C ALA A 39 -20.84 12.54 -5.81
N ASN A 40 -22.14 12.66 -6.08
CA ASN A 40 -22.82 11.72 -6.96
C ASN A 40 -22.28 11.93 -8.38
N ILE A 41 -21.77 10.86 -9.00
CA ILE A 41 -21.21 10.92 -10.35
C ILE A 41 -22.25 11.35 -11.40
N GLU A 42 -23.53 11.12 -11.14
CA GLU A 42 -24.64 11.51 -12.00
C GLU A 42 -25.10 12.94 -11.73
N GLN A 43 -24.78 13.51 -10.56
CA GLN A 43 -25.14 14.86 -10.19
C GLN A 43 -24.06 15.46 -9.29
N ILE A 44 -23.04 16.06 -9.92
CA ILE A 44 -21.99 16.71 -9.16
C ILE A 44 -22.50 18.00 -8.51
N PRO A 45 -21.95 18.40 -7.35
CA PRO A 45 -22.25 19.67 -6.72
C PRO A 45 -21.93 20.87 -7.62
N ASP A 46 -22.56 22.01 -7.35
CA ASP A 46 -22.31 23.25 -8.07
C ASP A 46 -20.83 23.66 -7.96
N VAL A 47 -20.22 24.01 -9.10
CA VAL A 47 -18.80 24.41 -9.21
C VAL A 47 -18.50 25.60 -8.29
N SER A 48 -19.42 26.56 -8.16
CA SER A 48 -19.27 27.71 -7.25
C SER A 48 -19.21 27.28 -5.79
N TYR A 49 -19.96 26.24 -5.39
CA TYR A 49 -19.89 25.68 -4.05
C TYR A 49 -18.53 25.01 -3.80
N ILE A 50 -18.05 24.23 -4.76
CA ILE A 50 -16.73 23.55 -4.69
C ILE A 50 -15.61 24.60 -4.52
N ASN A 51 -15.62 25.63 -5.36
CA ASN A 51 -14.64 26.71 -5.32
C ASN A 51 -14.71 27.51 -4.01
N THR A 52 -15.91 27.94 -3.58
CA THR A 52 -16.08 28.75 -2.36
C THR A 52 -15.60 28.02 -1.11
N ASN A 53 -15.73 26.69 -1.09
CA ASN A 53 -15.33 25.86 0.04
C ASN A 53 -13.92 25.27 -0.09
N ASN A 54 -13.16 25.64 -1.13
CA ASN A 54 -11.82 25.12 -1.40
C ASN A 54 -11.78 23.57 -1.42
N VAL A 55 -12.79 22.95 -2.02
CA VAL A 55 -12.81 21.51 -2.23
C VAL A 55 -11.85 21.19 -3.38
N ASP A 56 -10.82 20.41 -3.09
CA ASP A 56 -9.83 19.96 -4.08
C ASP A 56 -9.75 18.42 -4.16
N GLY A 57 -10.63 17.72 -3.45
CA GLY A 57 -10.77 16.27 -3.48
C GLY A 57 -12.21 15.83 -3.68
N LEU A 58 -12.43 14.77 -4.46
CA LEU A 58 -13.76 14.17 -4.63
C LEU A 58 -13.75 12.68 -4.31
N ILE A 59 -14.83 12.22 -3.69
CA ILE A 59 -15.15 10.80 -3.50
C ILE A 59 -16.42 10.51 -4.31
N ALA A 60 -16.27 9.77 -5.41
CA ALA A 60 -17.35 9.53 -6.35
C ALA A 60 -18.31 8.45 -5.85
N ILE A 61 -19.56 8.80 -5.60
CA ILE A 61 -20.63 7.86 -5.21
C ILE A 61 -21.67 7.71 -6.33
N SER A 62 -22.42 6.62 -6.33
CA SER A 62 -23.56 6.37 -7.22
C SER A 62 -24.65 5.62 -6.46
N GLU A 63 -25.91 5.89 -6.78
CA GLU A 63 -27.09 5.30 -6.12
C GLU A 63 -27.32 3.82 -6.48
N GLY A 64 -26.62 3.29 -7.49
CA GLY A 64 -26.75 1.90 -7.94
C GLY A 64 -25.64 0.98 -7.45
N ILE A 65 -25.99 -0.02 -6.62
CA ILE A 65 -25.09 -1.14 -6.33
C ILE A 65 -24.86 -1.93 -7.63
N ASN A 66 -23.61 -2.23 -7.96
CA ASN A 66 -23.21 -2.98 -9.18
C ASN A 66 -23.61 -2.32 -10.52
N LYS A 67 -23.96 -1.03 -10.53
CA LYS A 67 -24.20 -0.31 -11.78
C LYS A 67 -22.87 -0.10 -12.51
N LYS A 68 -22.83 -0.43 -13.80
CA LYS A 68 -21.75 -0.01 -14.68
C LYS A 68 -21.92 1.47 -14.98
N ILE A 69 -20.92 2.27 -14.61
CA ILE A 69 -20.87 3.71 -14.84
C ILE A 69 -20.28 3.92 -16.23
N GLU A 70 -20.97 4.66 -17.08
CA GLU A 70 -20.49 4.91 -18.45
C GLU A 70 -19.16 5.66 -18.44
N ASN A 71 -19.10 6.80 -17.76
CA ASN A 71 -17.91 7.63 -17.70
C ASN A 71 -17.93 8.59 -16.49
N ILE A 72 -16.90 9.44 -16.39
CA ILE A 72 -16.75 10.48 -15.36
C ILE A 72 -16.85 11.92 -15.94
N GLU A 73 -17.52 12.11 -17.09
CA GLU A 73 -17.59 13.41 -17.80
C GLU A 73 -18.02 14.55 -16.87
N LYS A 74 -19.04 14.32 -16.05
CA LYS A 74 -19.55 15.30 -15.09
C LYS A 74 -18.50 15.73 -14.06
N ILE A 75 -17.61 14.84 -13.64
CA ILE A 75 -16.50 15.16 -12.73
C ILE A 75 -15.40 15.93 -13.47
N SER A 76 -15.20 15.64 -14.76
CA SER A 76 -14.08 16.16 -15.55
C SER A 76 -14.07 17.68 -15.74
N ILE A 77 -15.22 18.35 -15.53
CA ILE A 77 -15.32 19.82 -15.56
C ILE A 77 -14.58 20.48 -14.39
N LEU A 78 -14.28 19.72 -13.34
CA LEU A 78 -13.62 20.19 -12.12
C LEU A 78 -12.10 20.08 -12.26
N GLU A 79 -11.53 20.68 -13.31
CA GLU A 79 -10.11 20.56 -13.68
C GLU A 79 -9.11 21.02 -12.59
N HIS A 80 -9.60 21.73 -11.58
CA HIS A 80 -8.80 22.23 -10.46
C HIS A 80 -8.54 21.19 -9.36
N ILE A 81 -9.30 20.07 -9.33
CA ILE A 81 -9.15 19.08 -8.25
C ILE A 81 -7.79 18.40 -8.30
N ARG A 82 -7.29 18.09 -7.10
CA ARG A 82 -5.99 17.47 -6.85
C ARG A 82 -6.14 16.03 -6.38
N ALA A 83 -7.30 15.63 -5.88
CA ALA A 83 -7.55 14.27 -5.45
C ALA A 83 -8.87 13.71 -5.98
N LEU A 84 -8.84 12.45 -6.42
CA LEU A 84 -10.03 11.74 -6.86
C LEU A 84 -10.03 10.31 -6.32
N ASP A 85 -11.13 9.94 -5.68
CA ASP A 85 -11.40 8.61 -5.16
C ASP A 85 -12.58 8.00 -5.92
N LEU A 86 -12.25 7.10 -6.85
CA LEU A 86 -13.18 6.29 -7.60
C LEU A 86 -13.43 4.98 -6.83
N ASN A 87 -14.67 4.84 -6.36
CA ASN A 87 -15.16 3.70 -5.60
C ASN A 87 -15.09 2.37 -6.39
N SER A 88 -15.49 1.26 -5.75
CA SER A 88 -15.44 -0.12 -6.29
C SER A 88 -16.41 -0.43 -7.45
N TYR A 89 -16.86 0.59 -8.19
CA TYR A 89 -17.75 0.43 -9.33
C TYR A 89 -17.02 -0.07 -10.58
N THR A 90 -17.78 -0.50 -11.59
CA THR A 90 -17.25 -0.81 -12.92
C THR A 90 -17.48 0.40 -13.82
N TYR A 91 -16.43 0.89 -14.49
CA TYR A 91 -16.48 1.99 -15.44
C TYR A 91 -16.37 1.47 -16.87
N GLU A 92 -17.16 1.99 -17.80
CA GLU A 92 -16.93 1.71 -19.21
C GLU A 92 -15.71 2.49 -19.73
N ASP A 93 -15.65 3.79 -19.43
CA ASP A 93 -14.64 4.69 -19.97
C ASP A 93 -14.15 5.72 -18.94
N LEU A 94 -12.84 5.74 -18.69
CA LEU A 94 -12.18 6.73 -17.82
C LEU A 94 -11.29 7.71 -18.60
N SER A 95 -11.48 7.86 -19.91
CA SER A 95 -10.71 8.78 -20.77
C SER A 95 -10.78 10.25 -20.32
N HIS A 96 -11.90 10.65 -19.71
CA HIS A 96 -12.11 11.97 -19.13
C HIS A 96 -11.15 12.32 -17.98
N LEU A 97 -10.41 11.34 -17.40
CA LEU A 97 -9.31 11.63 -16.48
C LEU A 97 -8.24 12.53 -17.11
N SER A 98 -8.10 12.52 -18.44
CA SER A 98 -7.14 13.37 -19.16
C SER A 98 -7.40 14.89 -19.03
N CYS A 99 -8.61 15.30 -18.62
CA CYS A 99 -8.94 16.69 -18.30
C CYS A 99 -8.40 17.11 -16.92
N LEU A 100 -8.24 16.17 -15.99
CA LEU A 100 -7.89 16.42 -14.59
C LEU A 100 -6.38 16.48 -14.37
N ARG A 101 -5.69 17.34 -15.13
CA ARG A 101 -4.21 17.41 -15.19
C ARG A 101 -3.53 17.84 -13.88
N LYS A 102 -4.31 18.38 -12.93
CA LYS A 102 -3.84 18.75 -11.59
C LYS A 102 -3.94 17.61 -10.57
N LEU A 103 -4.43 16.43 -10.96
CA LEU A 103 -4.50 15.29 -10.07
C LEU A 103 -3.12 14.88 -9.55
N GLU A 104 -3.06 14.83 -8.22
CA GLU A 104 -1.93 14.48 -7.40
C GLU A 104 -2.14 13.12 -6.72
N TYR A 105 -3.38 12.85 -6.30
CA TYR A 105 -3.82 11.61 -5.66
C TYR A 105 -4.96 10.97 -6.47
N LEU A 106 -4.84 9.68 -6.75
CA LEU A 106 -5.88 8.92 -7.46
C LEU A 106 -6.08 7.55 -6.81
N LYS A 107 -7.33 7.24 -6.46
CA LYS A 107 -7.73 5.93 -5.99
C LYS A 107 -8.77 5.34 -6.94
N ILE A 108 -8.53 4.12 -7.40
CA ILE A 108 -9.42 3.35 -8.30
C ILE A 108 -9.47 1.92 -7.78
N HIS A 109 -10.49 1.60 -6.97
CA HIS A 109 -10.74 0.23 -6.51
C HIS A 109 -11.54 -0.59 -7.52
N GLY A 110 -12.34 0.11 -8.33
CA GLY A 110 -13.15 -0.44 -9.40
C GLY A 110 -12.35 -0.98 -10.58
N SER A 111 -13.07 -1.41 -11.63
CA SER A 111 -12.50 -1.81 -12.91
C SER A 111 -12.92 -0.84 -14.02
N ALA A 112 -12.18 -0.81 -15.12
CA ALA A 112 -12.54 -0.06 -16.33
C ALA A 112 -12.54 -1.00 -17.56
N ASP A 113 -13.34 -0.74 -18.58
CA ASP A 113 -13.27 -1.52 -19.83
C ASP A 113 -12.18 -1.00 -20.78
N LYS A 114 -12.06 0.32 -20.91
CA LYS A 114 -11.08 0.99 -21.77
C LYS A 114 -9.79 1.36 -21.03
N GLU A 115 -8.72 1.62 -21.79
CA GLU A 115 -7.43 2.08 -21.24
C GLU A 115 -7.61 3.38 -20.44
N ILE A 116 -7.05 3.38 -19.24
CA ILE A 116 -7.03 4.52 -18.34
C ILE A 116 -5.84 5.41 -18.74
N PRO A 117 -6.04 6.72 -18.99
CA PRO A 117 -5.02 7.59 -19.55
C PRO A 117 -4.04 8.13 -18.49
N PHE A 118 -3.39 7.26 -17.71
CA PHE A 118 -2.49 7.68 -16.62
C PHE A 118 -1.35 8.59 -17.10
N SER A 119 -0.87 8.40 -18.33
CA SER A 119 0.15 9.26 -18.95
C SER A 119 -0.26 10.73 -19.10
N SER A 120 -1.56 11.03 -19.03
CA SER A 120 -2.11 12.39 -19.05
C SER A 120 -2.16 13.06 -17.67
N LEU A 121 -1.70 12.39 -16.61
CA LEU A 121 -1.72 12.85 -15.22
C LEU A 121 -0.28 13.15 -14.73
N PRO A 122 0.31 14.29 -15.13
CA PRO A 122 1.73 14.55 -14.90
C PRO A 122 2.10 14.80 -13.44
N LEU A 123 1.14 15.21 -12.60
CA LEU A 123 1.36 15.55 -11.19
C LEU A 123 1.08 14.38 -10.23
N LEU A 124 0.69 13.22 -10.76
CA LEU A 124 0.30 12.08 -9.94
C LEU A 124 1.50 11.57 -9.13
N TRP A 125 1.39 11.63 -7.80
CA TRP A 125 2.42 11.19 -6.86
C TRP A 125 1.94 10.06 -5.96
N CYS A 126 0.63 9.90 -5.77
CA CYS A 126 0.03 8.83 -4.97
C CYS A 126 -1.07 8.10 -5.75
N ILE A 127 -0.99 6.77 -5.77
CA ILE A 127 -2.00 5.93 -6.43
C ILE A 127 -2.40 4.71 -5.59
N TYR A 128 -3.70 4.46 -5.54
CA TYR A 128 -4.30 3.18 -5.14
C TYR A 128 -5.03 2.59 -6.34
N LEU A 129 -4.63 1.41 -6.80
CA LEU A 129 -5.08 0.87 -8.08
C LEU A 129 -5.40 -0.61 -8.00
N ASN A 130 -6.61 -0.98 -8.41
CA ASN A 130 -6.92 -2.34 -8.82
C ASN A 130 -6.43 -2.58 -10.26
N TYR A 131 -5.24 -3.18 -10.40
CA TYR A 131 -4.55 -3.26 -11.68
C TYR A 131 -5.19 -4.29 -12.61
N ASN A 132 -5.34 -3.89 -13.87
CA ASN A 132 -5.66 -4.80 -14.97
C ASN A 132 -4.74 -4.53 -16.16
N LYS A 133 -4.03 -5.58 -16.61
CA LYS A 133 -3.04 -5.50 -17.68
C LYS A 133 -3.61 -4.98 -19.01
N LYS A 134 -4.93 -5.07 -19.23
CA LYS A 134 -5.56 -4.60 -20.47
C LYS A 134 -5.71 -3.08 -20.54
N ASN A 135 -5.86 -2.42 -19.39
CA ASN A 135 -6.30 -1.03 -19.33
C ASN A 135 -5.42 -0.12 -18.45
N CYS A 136 -4.48 -0.68 -17.69
CA CYS A 136 -3.65 0.08 -16.75
C CYS A 136 -2.18 0.21 -17.19
N LYS A 137 -1.82 -0.15 -18.42
CA LYS A 137 -0.39 -0.21 -18.81
C LYS A 137 0.30 1.15 -18.75
N SER A 138 -0.42 2.22 -19.05
CA SER A 138 0.15 3.57 -19.03
C SER A 138 0.57 4.05 -17.63
N ILE A 139 0.19 3.37 -16.54
CA ILE A 139 0.61 3.74 -15.18
C ILE A 139 2.14 3.75 -15.01
N PHE A 140 2.83 2.85 -15.71
CA PHE A 140 4.30 2.75 -15.66
C PHE A 140 5.00 3.93 -16.35
N GLN A 141 4.25 4.86 -16.97
CA GLN A 141 4.78 6.11 -17.52
C GLN A 141 4.75 7.26 -16.48
N CYS A 142 4.05 7.11 -15.36
CA CYS A 142 3.94 8.10 -14.30
C CYS A 142 5.19 8.14 -13.40
N LYS A 143 6.25 8.78 -13.89
CA LYS A 143 7.58 8.86 -13.22
C LYS A 143 7.60 9.67 -11.92
N ASN A 144 6.51 10.39 -11.60
CA ASN A 144 6.40 11.20 -10.38
C ASN A 144 5.78 10.44 -9.19
N LEU A 145 5.43 9.15 -9.37
CA LEU A 145 4.85 8.35 -8.30
C LEU A 145 5.86 8.10 -7.17
N GLU A 146 5.40 8.40 -5.96
CA GLU A 146 6.13 8.19 -4.70
C GLU A 146 5.45 7.13 -3.83
N TYR A 147 4.11 7.04 -3.86
CA TYR A 147 3.31 6.14 -3.02
C TYR A 147 2.38 5.32 -3.90
N ILE A 148 2.68 4.02 -4.01
CA ILE A 148 2.08 3.14 -5.00
C ILE A 148 1.48 1.93 -4.29
N PHE A 149 0.16 1.78 -4.40
CA PHE A 149 -0.58 0.68 -3.81
C PHE A 149 -1.36 -0.03 -4.90
N ILE A 150 -0.96 -1.23 -5.26
CA ILE A 150 -1.54 -1.99 -6.36
C ILE A 150 -2.13 -3.31 -5.86
N ASP A 151 -3.40 -3.55 -6.13
CA ASP A 151 -4.03 -4.87 -6.03
C ASP A 151 -4.06 -5.57 -7.41
N ASN A 152 -4.11 -6.89 -7.42
CA ASN A 152 -4.26 -7.74 -8.61
C ASN A 152 -3.18 -7.52 -9.70
N TYR A 153 -1.94 -7.17 -9.32
CA TYR A 153 -0.85 -7.09 -10.30
C TYR A 153 -0.61 -8.46 -10.95
N SER A 154 -0.89 -8.54 -12.26
CA SER A 154 -0.92 -9.80 -13.00
C SER A 154 0.40 -10.13 -13.70
N GLY A 155 1.40 -9.25 -13.64
CA GLY A 155 2.75 -9.54 -14.11
C GLY A 155 3.47 -10.56 -13.23
N THR A 156 4.38 -11.30 -13.82
CA THR A 156 5.22 -12.29 -13.13
C THR A 156 6.59 -11.73 -12.75
N THR A 157 6.99 -10.61 -13.34
CA THR A 157 8.24 -9.89 -13.06
C THR A 157 7.97 -8.42 -12.75
N SER A 158 8.94 -7.76 -12.14
CA SER A 158 8.88 -6.36 -11.73
C SER A 158 9.41 -5.37 -12.77
N ASN A 159 9.79 -5.83 -13.97
CA ASN A 159 10.49 -5.01 -14.98
C ASN A 159 9.80 -3.68 -15.33
N GLU A 160 8.47 -3.60 -15.27
CA GLU A 160 7.72 -2.37 -15.56
C GLU A 160 7.89 -1.30 -14.45
N PHE A 161 8.20 -1.72 -13.23
CA PHE A 161 8.33 -0.83 -12.06
C PHE A 161 9.63 -0.01 -12.07
N VAL A 162 10.58 -0.29 -12.97
CA VAL A 162 11.87 0.42 -13.04
C VAL A 162 11.73 1.93 -13.29
N SER A 163 10.57 2.37 -13.79
CA SER A 163 10.27 3.78 -14.03
C SER A 163 9.98 4.57 -12.76
N PHE A 164 9.67 3.91 -11.64
CA PHE A 164 9.27 4.55 -10.38
C PHE A 164 10.48 4.93 -9.51
N GLY A 165 11.45 5.65 -10.08
CA GLY A 165 12.68 6.04 -9.38
C GLY A 165 12.48 6.99 -8.18
N LYS A 166 11.30 7.60 -8.05
CA LYS A 166 10.90 8.43 -6.91
C LYS A 166 10.11 7.66 -5.84
N ALA A 167 9.85 6.37 -6.04
CA ALA A 167 9.05 5.59 -5.11
C ALA A 167 9.66 5.60 -3.69
N ARG A 168 8.83 5.94 -2.71
CA ARG A 168 9.12 5.89 -1.27
C ARG A 168 8.37 4.76 -0.58
N ARG A 169 7.20 4.38 -1.11
CA ARG A 169 6.37 3.30 -0.56
C ARG A 169 5.67 2.51 -1.66
N ILE A 170 5.83 1.19 -1.63
CA ILE A 170 5.18 0.25 -2.54
C ILE A 170 4.44 -0.82 -1.73
N GLY A 171 3.13 -0.93 -1.93
CA GLY A 171 2.31 -2.04 -1.43
C GLY A 171 1.70 -2.82 -2.58
N LEU A 172 1.95 -4.13 -2.65
CA LEU A 172 1.44 -5.01 -3.70
C LEU A 172 0.58 -6.11 -3.10
N MET A 173 -0.67 -6.23 -3.55
CA MET A 173 -1.61 -7.26 -3.14
C MET A 173 -1.97 -8.18 -4.30
N LYS A 174 -2.25 -9.44 -3.97
CA LYS A 174 -2.73 -10.47 -4.91
C LYS A 174 -1.90 -10.54 -6.20
N SER A 175 -0.58 -10.52 -6.03
CA SER A 175 0.36 -10.58 -7.15
C SER A 175 0.81 -12.01 -7.46
N LYS A 176 1.42 -12.20 -8.64
CA LYS A 176 2.05 -13.46 -9.06
C LYS A 176 3.53 -13.27 -9.38
N LEU A 177 4.15 -12.25 -8.79
CA LEU A 177 5.57 -11.95 -8.94
C LEU A 177 6.41 -13.09 -8.41
N SER A 178 7.42 -13.52 -9.18
CA SER A 178 8.47 -14.40 -8.68
C SER A 178 9.64 -13.62 -8.04
N GLU A 179 9.79 -12.34 -8.37
CA GLU A 179 10.88 -11.46 -7.95
C GLU A 179 10.46 -9.98 -7.94
N PHE A 180 11.28 -9.12 -7.32
CA PHE A 180 11.12 -7.66 -7.35
C PHE A 180 12.46 -6.89 -7.56
N ASN A 181 13.23 -7.27 -8.58
CA ASN A 181 14.52 -6.69 -8.94
C ASN A 181 14.46 -5.20 -9.32
N ALA A 182 13.28 -4.68 -9.71
CA ALA A 182 13.09 -3.26 -9.95
C ALA A 182 13.43 -2.39 -8.72
N LEU A 183 13.44 -2.98 -7.50
CA LEU A 183 13.92 -2.34 -6.27
C LEU A 183 15.27 -1.63 -6.43
N GLN A 184 16.18 -2.18 -7.25
CA GLN A 184 17.51 -1.61 -7.48
C GLN A 184 17.47 -0.22 -8.15
N ASN A 185 16.33 0.16 -8.74
CA ASN A 185 16.12 1.46 -9.39
C ASN A 185 15.38 2.46 -8.47
N MET A 186 15.17 2.13 -7.20
CA MET A 186 14.37 2.93 -6.25
C MET A 186 15.21 3.32 -5.02
N PRO A 187 16.18 4.24 -5.18
CA PRO A 187 17.13 4.59 -4.12
C PRO A 187 16.50 5.23 -2.88
N HIS A 188 15.26 5.72 -2.99
CA HIS A 188 14.51 6.37 -1.93
C HIS A 188 13.38 5.49 -1.36
N LEU A 189 13.29 4.21 -1.75
CA LEU A 189 12.23 3.33 -1.28
C LEU A 189 12.46 2.96 0.18
N GLU A 190 11.60 3.44 1.06
CA GLU A 190 11.66 3.24 2.51
C GLU A 190 10.74 2.10 2.97
N HIS A 191 9.64 1.87 2.25
CA HIS A 191 8.62 0.89 2.64
C HIS A 191 8.24 -0.03 1.48
N ILE A 192 8.31 -1.34 1.71
CA ILE A 192 7.80 -2.33 0.75
C ILE A 192 6.92 -3.38 1.43
N GLY A 193 5.76 -3.64 0.83
CA GLY A 193 4.81 -4.65 1.26
C GLY A 193 4.42 -5.57 0.11
N ILE A 194 4.47 -6.88 0.33
CA ILE A 194 3.93 -7.87 -0.60
C ILE A 194 2.93 -8.78 0.11
N GLY A 195 1.67 -8.75 -0.34
CA GLY A 195 0.56 -9.51 0.22
C GLY A 195 -0.08 -10.47 -0.80
N TYR A 196 -0.49 -11.63 -0.31
CA TYR A 196 -1.18 -12.68 -1.09
C TYR A 196 -0.45 -13.05 -2.39
N ASN A 197 0.88 -13.11 -2.36
CA ASN A 197 1.66 -13.57 -3.49
C ASN A 197 1.74 -15.11 -3.49
N SER A 198 1.26 -15.72 -4.58
CA SER A 198 1.16 -17.18 -4.72
C SER A 198 2.37 -17.85 -5.40
N LYS A 199 3.37 -17.07 -5.83
CA LYS A 199 4.48 -17.53 -6.68
C LYS A 199 5.88 -17.18 -6.15
N MET A 200 6.00 -16.21 -5.25
CA MET A 200 7.28 -15.78 -4.70
C MET A 200 7.86 -16.84 -3.77
N GLU A 201 8.98 -17.45 -4.18
CA GLU A 201 9.69 -18.47 -3.42
C GLU A 201 10.99 -17.95 -2.77
N SER A 202 11.53 -16.86 -3.31
CA SER A 202 12.74 -16.20 -2.82
C SER A 202 12.54 -14.70 -2.72
N ILE A 203 13.19 -14.11 -1.72
CA ILE A 203 13.26 -12.67 -1.49
C ILE A 203 14.69 -12.14 -1.67
N SER A 204 15.54 -12.85 -2.41
CA SER A 204 16.95 -12.48 -2.65
C SER A 204 17.14 -11.11 -3.28
N TRP A 205 16.12 -10.58 -3.97
CA TRP A 205 16.09 -9.23 -4.52
C TRP A 205 16.15 -8.13 -3.43
N LEU A 206 15.90 -8.44 -2.16
CA LEU A 206 16.10 -7.55 -1.01
C LEU A 206 17.57 -7.42 -0.60
N LYS A 207 18.42 -8.37 -0.98
CA LYS A 207 19.77 -8.50 -0.42
C LYS A 207 20.54 -7.18 -0.51
N ASP A 208 21.13 -6.79 0.62
CA ASP A 208 21.97 -5.61 0.77
C ASP A 208 21.28 -4.26 0.47
N ASN A 209 19.95 -4.21 0.35
CA ASN A 209 19.24 -2.93 0.21
C ASN A 209 19.50 -2.03 1.42
N LYS A 210 19.80 -0.75 1.15
CA LYS A 210 20.18 0.24 2.16
C LYS A 210 19.11 1.31 2.42
N SER A 211 18.02 1.33 1.66
CA SER A 211 16.98 2.37 1.78
C SER A 211 15.79 1.91 2.63
N LEU A 212 15.50 0.61 2.66
CA LEU A 212 14.32 0.06 3.32
C LEU A 212 14.41 0.18 4.84
N THR A 213 13.40 0.81 5.43
CA THR A 213 13.18 0.91 6.87
C THR A 213 11.98 0.06 7.31
N SER A 214 11.13 -0.38 6.38
CA SER A 214 9.94 -1.15 6.69
C SER A 214 9.66 -2.19 5.61
N VAL A 215 9.58 -3.46 6.02
CA VAL A 215 9.24 -4.58 5.13
C VAL A 215 8.04 -5.32 5.69
N ALA A 216 7.09 -5.67 4.83
CA ALA A 216 5.94 -6.48 5.20
C ALA A 216 5.66 -7.59 4.18
N PHE A 217 5.41 -8.80 4.68
CA PHE A 217 4.91 -9.91 3.89
C PHE A 217 3.61 -10.42 4.50
N GLN A 218 2.59 -10.62 3.66
CA GLN A 218 1.31 -11.20 4.08
C GLN A 218 0.93 -12.35 3.16
N ASN A 219 0.51 -13.50 3.71
CA ASN A 219 0.03 -14.64 2.94
C ASN A 219 0.99 -15.10 1.81
N CYS A 220 2.30 -14.90 1.97
CA CYS A 220 3.34 -15.30 1.02
C CYS A 220 3.93 -16.67 1.41
N LYS A 221 3.08 -17.71 1.37
CA LYS A 221 3.35 -19.04 1.95
C LYS A 221 4.48 -19.84 1.28
N LYS A 222 5.02 -19.35 0.17
CA LYS A 222 6.03 -20.03 -0.63
C LYS A 222 7.46 -19.57 -0.36
N ILE A 223 7.65 -18.47 0.35
CA ILE A 223 8.97 -17.97 0.72
C ILE A 223 9.59 -18.95 1.73
N LYS A 224 10.76 -19.50 1.39
CA LYS A 224 11.44 -20.51 2.23
C LYS A 224 12.63 -19.94 2.98
N ASP A 225 13.36 -19.02 2.36
CA ASP A 225 14.56 -18.40 2.91
C ASP A 225 14.24 -17.00 3.41
N TRP A 226 14.25 -16.84 4.72
CA TRP A 226 13.99 -15.59 5.43
C TRP A 226 15.29 -14.94 5.96
N GLU A 227 16.42 -15.65 5.91
CA GLU A 227 17.70 -15.18 6.45
C GLU A 227 18.20 -13.92 5.73
N ILE A 228 17.83 -13.78 4.45
CA ILE A 228 18.11 -12.60 3.61
C ILE A 228 17.66 -11.30 4.29
N LEU A 229 16.58 -11.32 5.08
CA LEU A 229 16.11 -10.14 5.80
C LEU A 229 17.15 -9.59 6.77
N GLY A 230 18.03 -10.42 7.33
CA GLY A 230 19.11 -10.00 8.21
C GLY A 230 20.14 -9.07 7.54
N SER A 231 20.15 -8.97 6.20
CA SER A 231 21.02 -8.02 5.48
C SER A 231 20.50 -6.57 5.46
N LEU A 232 19.25 -6.35 5.87
CA LEU A 232 18.57 -5.05 5.84
C LEU A 232 18.85 -4.24 7.11
N THR A 233 20.10 -3.82 7.31
CA THR A 233 20.56 -3.21 8.56
C THR A 233 19.88 -1.89 8.96
N ASN A 234 19.18 -1.22 8.03
CA ASN A 234 18.41 0.00 8.29
C ASN A 234 16.93 -0.27 8.61
N MET A 235 16.51 -1.54 8.64
CA MET A 235 15.13 -1.91 8.89
C MET A 235 14.72 -1.58 10.33
N GLU A 236 13.64 -0.82 10.48
CA GLU A 236 13.03 -0.44 11.76
C GLU A 236 11.75 -1.23 12.05
N ARG A 237 11.04 -1.70 11.02
CA ARG A 237 9.77 -2.41 11.17
C ARG A 237 9.69 -3.61 10.26
N LEU A 238 9.34 -4.75 10.82
CA LEU A 238 9.11 -6.00 10.09
C LEU A 238 7.74 -6.59 10.42
N THR A 239 6.94 -6.86 9.39
CA THR A 239 5.67 -7.59 9.52
C THR A 239 5.69 -8.88 8.69
N ILE A 240 5.37 -10.01 9.31
CA ILE A 240 5.21 -11.31 8.63
C ILE A 240 3.88 -11.93 9.06
N ASP A 241 2.85 -11.73 8.25
CA ASP A 241 1.49 -12.21 8.50
C ASP A 241 1.17 -13.44 7.66
N SER A 242 0.77 -14.52 8.31
CA SER A 242 0.23 -15.72 7.65
C SER A 242 1.11 -16.28 6.52
N CYS A 243 2.44 -16.19 6.68
CA CYS A 243 3.41 -16.66 5.68
C CYS A 243 3.81 -18.12 5.88
N GLY A 244 3.16 -18.84 6.79
CA GLY A 244 3.45 -20.24 7.11
C GLY A 244 4.56 -20.38 8.15
N GLU A 245 5.30 -21.47 8.06
CA GLU A 245 6.34 -21.80 9.03
C GLU A 245 7.71 -21.30 8.56
N LEU A 246 8.31 -20.41 9.35
CA LEU A 246 9.69 -19.99 9.21
C LEU A 246 10.60 -21.05 9.85
N PRO A 247 11.72 -21.45 9.21
CA PRO A 247 12.67 -22.37 9.82
C PRO A 247 13.26 -21.84 11.13
N SER A 248 13.62 -20.56 11.15
CA SER A 248 14.15 -19.84 12.30
C SER A 248 13.89 -18.34 12.13
N ILE A 249 14.18 -17.57 13.19
CA ILE A 249 14.18 -16.10 13.21
C ILE A 249 15.52 -15.54 13.69
N ALA A 250 16.58 -16.35 13.68
CA ALA A 250 17.92 -15.96 14.11
C ALA A 250 18.45 -14.71 13.37
N PHE A 251 18.07 -14.53 12.10
CA PHE A 251 18.40 -13.34 11.31
C PHE A 251 18.03 -12.00 11.96
N LEU A 252 17.05 -11.99 12.87
CA LEU A 252 16.64 -10.77 13.58
C LEU A 252 17.75 -10.16 14.43
N GLN A 253 18.72 -10.96 14.89
CA GLN A 253 19.86 -10.47 15.67
C GLN A 253 20.79 -9.54 14.88
N HIS A 254 20.75 -9.60 13.55
CA HIS A 254 21.52 -8.72 12.68
C HIS A 254 20.86 -7.33 12.49
N LEU A 255 19.61 -7.17 12.93
CA LEU A 255 18.80 -5.98 12.69
C LEU A 255 18.83 -5.03 13.88
N THR A 256 19.97 -4.39 14.10
CA THR A 256 20.21 -3.56 15.30
C THR A 256 19.30 -2.33 15.40
N ASN A 257 18.80 -1.81 14.27
CA ASN A 257 17.88 -0.67 14.21
C ASN A 257 16.39 -1.04 14.34
N LEU A 258 16.07 -2.32 14.49
CA LEU A 258 14.70 -2.82 14.49
C LEU A 258 13.97 -2.35 15.77
N LYS A 259 12.84 -1.67 15.57
CA LYS A 259 12.01 -1.08 16.64
C LYS A 259 10.72 -1.86 16.87
N GLU A 260 10.18 -2.48 15.81
CA GLU A 260 8.92 -3.23 15.88
C GLU A 260 8.96 -4.49 15.04
N ILE A 261 8.49 -5.61 15.62
CA ILE A 261 8.25 -6.86 14.91
C ILE A 261 6.79 -7.27 15.08
N ARG A 262 6.13 -7.63 13.98
CA ARG A 262 4.82 -8.27 14.01
C ARG A 262 4.87 -9.56 13.21
N MET A 263 4.92 -10.69 13.89
CA MET A 263 4.61 -11.99 13.28
C MET A 263 3.20 -12.35 13.74
N ILE A 264 2.26 -12.49 12.80
CA ILE A 264 0.83 -12.62 13.13
C ILE A 264 0.13 -13.65 12.24
N GLY A 265 -1.14 -13.91 12.57
CA GLY A 265 -1.98 -14.84 11.84
C GLY A 265 -1.47 -16.27 11.97
N SER A 266 -1.32 -16.95 10.83
CA SER A 266 -0.86 -18.35 10.78
C SER A 266 0.66 -18.53 10.76
N THR A 267 1.44 -17.46 10.94
CA THR A 267 2.91 -17.52 10.94
C THR A 267 3.44 -18.25 12.19
N SER A 268 4.43 -19.13 12.03
CA SER A 268 5.13 -19.77 13.15
C SER A 268 6.62 -19.98 12.92
N VAL A 269 7.36 -20.30 13.98
CA VAL A 269 8.80 -20.55 13.96
C VAL A 269 9.06 -22.01 14.32
N ARG A 270 9.75 -22.75 13.45
CA ARG A 270 9.93 -24.21 13.57
C ARG A 270 10.82 -24.60 14.74
N ASP A 271 11.96 -23.93 14.90
CA ASP A 271 12.94 -24.26 15.95
C ASP A 271 12.52 -23.83 17.36
N CYS A 272 11.38 -23.12 17.47
CA CYS A 272 10.80 -22.64 18.73
C CYS A 272 11.69 -21.68 19.54
N LYS A 273 12.75 -21.12 18.92
CA LYS A 273 13.67 -20.17 19.54
C LYS A 273 13.25 -18.74 19.20
N VAL A 274 12.54 -18.11 20.12
CA VAL A 274 11.94 -16.78 19.93
C VAL A 274 12.44 -15.78 20.97
N ARG A 275 12.88 -16.25 22.15
CA ARG A 275 13.31 -15.40 23.27
C ARG A 275 14.44 -14.42 22.90
N ASP A 276 15.33 -14.80 21.99
CA ASP A 276 16.45 -13.94 21.57
C ASP A 276 16.01 -12.60 20.98
N ILE A 277 14.76 -12.49 20.49
CA ILE A 277 14.17 -11.20 20.06
C ILE A 277 14.27 -10.13 21.15
N MET A 278 14.14 -10.51 22.43
CA MET A 278 14.19 -9.58 23.56
C MET A 278 15.57 -8.95 23.76
N SER A 279 16.61 -9.49 23.12
CA SER A 279 17.99 -8.98 23.17
C SER A 279 18.31 -7.94 22.10
N ILE A 280 17.37 -7.65 21.18
CA ILE A 280 17.57 -6.68 20.10
C ILE A 280 17.63 -5.26 20.71
N PRO A 281 18.75 -4.49 20.54
CA PRO A 281 19.03 -3.31 21.35
C PRO A 281 17.99 -2.17 21.29
N HIS A 282 17.34 -1.98 20.15
CA HIS A 282 16.41 -0.87 19.91
C HIS A 282 14.95 -1.31 19.76
N LEU A 283 14.66 -2.58 20.04
CA LEU A 283 13.33 -3.14 19.92
C LEU A 283 12.43 -2.56 21.01
N LYS A 284 11.35 -1.90 20.60
CA LYS A 284 10.38 -1.27 21.49
C LYS A 284 9.21 -2.19 21.80
N SER A 285 8.79 -2.95 20.80
CA SER A 285 7.69 -3.90 20.94
C SER A 285 7.78 -5.01 19.93
N PHE A 286 7.29 -6.19 20.30
CA PHE A 286 7.05 -7.25 19.34
C PHE A 286 5.74 -7.97 19.63
N PHE A 287 5.16 -8.51 18.57
CA PHE A 287 3.99 -9.36 18.63
C PHE A 287 4.28 -10.65 17.87
N ILE A 288 4.17 -11.78 18.56
CA ILE A 288 4.34 -13.14 18.01
C ILE A 288 3.28 -14.03 18.67
N PRO A 289 2.61 -14.95 17.94
CA PRO A 289 1.66 -15.85 18.57
C PRO A 289 2.40 -16.77 19.53
N VAL A 290 1.99 -16.78 20.80
CA VAL A 290 2.60 -17.65 21.82
C VAL A 290 2.15 -19.09 21.57
N LYS A 291 3.12 -19.97 21.36
CA LYS A 291 2.92 -21.42 21.32
C LYS A 291 3.52 -22.06 22.55
N LYS A 292 3.01 -23.22 22.95
CA LYS A 292 3.45 -23.93 24.17
C LYS A 292 4.93 -24.35 24.08
N GLU A 293 5.39 -24.63 22.88
CA GLU A 293 6.72 -25.14 22.59
C GLU A 293 7.78 -24.03 22.52
N TYR A 294 7.36 -22.76 22.41
CA TYR A 294 8.28 -21.65 22.32
C TYR A 294 9.01 -21.43 23.64
N ASP A 295 10.27 -21.02 23.56
CA ASP A 295 11.11 -20.65 24.69
C ASP A 295 10.74 -19.30 25.32
N ILE A 296 9.57 -18.74 25.00
CA ILE A 296 9.05 -17.47 25.51
C ILE A 296 7.59 -17.59 25.92
N THR A 297 7.21 -16.93 27.01
CA THR A 297 5.83 -16.90 27.52
C THR A 297 5.09 -15.62 27.14
N LEU A 298 3.75 -15.64 27.21
CA LEU A 298 2.96 -14.41 27.05
C LEU A 298 3.35 -13.34 28.08
N GLN A 299 3.66 -13.75 29.31
CA GLN A 299 4.09 -12.85 30.37
C GLN A 299 5.40 -12.15 30.02
N ASP A 300 6.38 -12.88 29.47
CA ASP A 300 7.66 -12.29 29.00
C ASP A 300 7.39 -11.18 27.96
N ILE A 301 6.51 -11.45 26.99
CA ILE A 301 6.13 -10.50 25.92
C ILE A 301 5.40 -9.28 26.50
N THR A 302 4.42 -9.50 27.38
CA THR A 302 3.66 -8.40 28.01
C THR A 302 4.57 -7.52 28.86
N LEU A 303 5.46 -8.12 29.66
CA LEU A 303 6.43 -7.37 30.45
C LEU A 303 7.39 -6.57 29.55
N PHE A 304 7.87 -7.15 28.45
CA PHE A 304 8.71 -6.44 27.49
C PHE A 304 8.00 -5.24 26.87
N ASN A 305 6.80 -5.44 26.31
CA ASN A 305 6.06 -4.41 25.59
C ASN A 305 5.57 -3.26 26.48
N ASN A 306 5.44 -3.50 27.79
CA ASN A 306 5.00 -2.50 28.77
C ASN A 306 6.15 -1.72 29.44
N LYS A 307 7.41 -1.91 29.02
CA LYS A 307 8.58 -1.17 29.55
C LYS A 307 8.66 0.32 29.14
N LEU A 308 7.53 0.94 28.83
CA LEU A 308 7.44 2.36 28.44
C LEU A 308 7.25 3.27 29.65
#